data_AF-K9T051-F1
#
_entry.id   AF-K9T051-F1
#
_cell.length_a   1.000
_cell.length_b   1.000
_cell.length_c   1.000
_cell.angle_alpha   90.00
_cell.angle_beta   90.00
_cell.angle_gamma   90.00
#
_symmetry.space_group_name_H-M   'P 1'
#
loop_
_entity.id
_entity.type
_entity.pdbx_description
1 polymer ?
#
loop_
_entity_poly.entity_id
_entity_poly.type
_entity_poly.pdbx_seq_one_letter_code
_entity_poly.pdbx_strand_id
1 'polypeptide(L)' 'MNELKCFWVDPSEMPNLWEIIWNQLGILEGDTECLNNNEVWQYMGSKIEGSDYVHTFRHRCHPRTKATEYRHIKMAIG' A
#
# COMPACT_ATOMS: atom_id res chain seq x y z
N MET A 1 -8.98 -4.39 22.38
CA MET A 1 -8.87 -5.25 21.17
C MET A 1 -9.20 -4.37 19.99
N ASN A 2 -8.22 -3.98 19.19
CA ASN A 2 -8.49 -3.20 17.98
C ASN A 2 -8.96 -4.19 16.92
N GLU A 3 -10.26 -4.21 16.66
CA GLU A 3 -10.83 -4.88 15.49
C GLU A 3 -10.15 -4.34 14.25
N LEU A 4 -9.32 -5.15 13.60
CA LEU A 4 -8.89 -4.93 12.23
C LEU A 4 -10.12 -5.11 11.34
N LYS A 5 -10.98 -4.08 11.27
CA LYS A 5 -12.01 -4.02 10.26
C LYS A 5 -11.31 -3.85 8.92
N CYS A 6 -11.31 -4.90 8.11
CA CYS A 6 -10.94 -4.83 6.70
C CYS A 6 -12.00 -3.97 6.00
N PHE A 7 -11.74 -2.66 5.93
CA PHE A 7 -12.58 -1.75 5.17
C PHE A 7 -12.18 -1.85 3.70
N TRP A 8 -13.06 -2.43 2.90
CA TRP A 8 -13.04 -2.20 1.47
C TRP A 8 -13.57 -0.78 1.27
N VAL A 9 -12.74 0.14 0.79
CA VAL A 9 -13.24 1.45 0.32
C VAL A 9 -14.13 1.17 -0.88
N ASP A 10 -15.37 1.65 -0.84
CA ASP A 10 -16.30 1.46 -1.94
C ASP A 10 -15.74 2.14 -3.20
N PRO A 11 -15.58 1.42 -4.33
CA PRO A 11 -15.06 2.02 -5.56
C PRO A 11 -15.89 3.20 -6.08
N SER A 12 -17.16 3.32 -5.70
CA SER A 12 -18.01 4.47 -6.03
C SER A 12 -17.67 5.73 -5.21
N GLU A 13 -17.09 5.58 -4.02
CA GLU A 13 -16.66 6.70 -3.18
C GLU A 13 -15.28 7.24 -3.61
N MET A 14 -14.39 6.35 -4.05
CA MET A 14 -13.06 6.72 -4.57
C MET A 14 -12.68 5.90 -5.80
N PRO A 15 -13.20 6.25 -7.00
CA PRO A 15 -12.98 5.47 -8.23
C PRO A 15 -11.52 5.36 -8.65
N ASN A 16 -10.68 6.33 -8.27
CA ASN A 16 -9.26 6.37 -8.64
C ASN A 16 -8.32 6.00 -7.48
N LEU A 17 -8.84 5.38 -6.41
CA LEU A 17 -8.07 5.06 -5.21
C LEU A 17 -6.78 4.30 -5.54
N TRP A 18 -6.88 3.25 -6.34
CA TRP A 18 -5.74 2.40 -6.67
C TRP A 18 -4.71 3.11 -7.52
N GLU A 19 -5.13 3.95 -8.47
CA GLU A 19 -4.20 4.76 -9.26
C GLU A 19 -3.41 5.73 -8.38
N ILE A 20 -4.09 6.36 -7.41
CA ILE A 20 -3.45 7.26 -6.44
C ILE A 20 -2.44 6.49 -5.59
N ILE A 21 -2.83 5.33 -5.06
CA ILE A 21 -1.96 4.50 -4.20
C ILE A 21 -0.72 4.03 -4.98
N TRP A 22 -0.91 3.50 -6.19
CA TRP A 22 0.20 3.04 -7.02
C TRP A 22 1.13 4.19 -7.40
N ASN A 23 0.59 5.36 -7.75
CA ASN A 23 1.40 6.53 -8.04
C ASN A 23 2.22 6.96 -6.80
N GLN A 24 1.64 7.00 -5.61
CA GLN A 24 2.38 7.30 -4.38
C GLN A 24 3.47 6.27 -4.10
N LEU A 25 3.21 4.97 -4.31
CA LEU A 25 4.24 3.94 -4.17
C LEU A 25 5.38 4.15 -5.19
N GLY A 26 5.04 4.51 -6.43
CA GLY A 26 6.00 4.82 -7.48
C GLY A 26 6.86 6.04 -7.15
N ILE A 27 6.29 7.07 -6.52
CA ILE A 27 7.05 8.23 -6.05
C ILE A 27 8.06 7.83 -4.95
N LEU A 28 7.71 6.90 -4.07
CA LEU A 28 8.56 6.47 -2.96
C LEU A 28 9.70 5.53 -3.38
N GLU A 29 9.44 4.61 -4.31
CA GLU A 29 10.41 3.58 -4.72
C GLU A 29 11.00 3.76 -6.11
N GLY A 30 10.44 4.65 -6.93
CA GLY A 30 10.82 4.88 -8.33
C GLY A 30 10.25 3.85 -9.31
N ASP A 31 9.89 2.67 -8.84
CA ASP A 31 9.24 1.61 -9.62
C ASP A 31 8.14 0.92 -8.80
N THR A 32 6.94 0.85 -9.37
CA THR A 32 5.76 0.24 -8.73
C THR A 32 5.72 -1.27 -8.87
N GLU A 33 6.29 -1.83 -9.95
CA GLU A 33 6.38 -3.28 -10.10
C GLU A 33 7.48 -3.81 -9.18
N CYS A 34 8.62 -3.12 -9.13
CA CYS A 34 9.76 -3.40 -8.25
C CYS A 34 10.23 -4.86 -8.36
N LEU A 35 10.21 -5.42 -9.57
CA LEU A 35 10.45 -6.84 -9.80
C LEU A 35 11.85 -7.27 -9.31
N ASN A 36 11.89 -8.26 -8.41
CA ASN A 36 13.13 -8.90 -7.99
C ASN A 36 12.90 -10.34 -7.53
N ASN A 37 13.65 -11.30 -8.07
CA ASN A 37 13.51 -12.74 -7.75
C ASN A 37 12.07 -13.28 -7.90
N ASN A 38 11.36 -12.87 -8.96
CA ASN A 38 9.94 -13.19 -9.18
C ASN A 38 8.99 -12.68 -8.07
N GLU A 39 9.44 -11.73 -7.26
CA GLU A 39 8.62 -11.01 -6.28
C GLU A 39 8.38 -9.58 -6.75
N VAL A 40 7.23 -9.05 -6.35
CA VAL A 40 6.79 -7.66 -6.57
C VAL A 40 6.18 -7.14 -5.27
N TRP A 41 5.76 -5.88 -5.25
CA TRP A 41 4.96 -5.36 -4.13
C TRP A 41 3.64 -6.11 -3.97
N GLN A 42 3.39 -6.59 -2.75
CA GLN A 42 2.19 -7.31 -2.36
C GLN A 42 1.35 -6.42 -1.46
N TYR A 43 0.09 -6.20 -1.82
CA TYR A 43 -0.85 -5.50 -0.97
C TYR A 43 -1.26 -6.38 0.22
N MET A 44 -1.04 -5.86 1.43
CA MET A 44 -1.26 -6.58 2.68
C MET A 44 -2.59 -6.22 3.36
N GLY A 45 -3.28 -5.20 2.86
CA GLY A 45 -4.53 -4.70 3.42
C GLY A 45 -4.46 -3.25 3.83
N SER A 46 -5.59 -2.77 4.33
CA SER A 46 -5.77 -1.42 4.86
C SER A 46 -6.25 -1.45 6.29
N LYS A 47 -5.90 -0.41 7.03
CA LYS A 47 -6.45 -0.14 8.36
C LYS A 47 -6.72 1.35 8.50
N ILE A 48 -7.63 1.70 9.40
CA ILE A 48 -7.86 3.09 9.79
C ILE A 48 -6.92 3.40 10.96
N GLU A 49 -6.14 4.48 10.84
CA GLU A 49 -5.35 5.04 11.93
C GLU A 49 -5.73 6.50 12.13
N GLY A 50 -6.52 6.79 13.18
CA GLY A 50 -7.05 8.13 13.40
C GLY A 50 -8.01 8.53 12.28
N SER A 51 -7.65 9.58 11.54
CA SER A 51 -8.42 10.09 10.39
C SER A 51 -7.83 9.67 9.05
N ASP A 52 -6.95 8.66 9.01
CA ASP A 52 -6.31 8.18 7.78
C ASP A 52 -6.65 6.71 7.49
N TYR A 53 -6.87 6.38 6.22
CA TYR A 53 -6.66 5.03 5.69
C TYR A 53 -5.16 4.79 5.46
N VAL A 54 -4.64 3.70 6.01
CA VAL A 54 -3.24 3.28 5.86
C VAL A 54 -3.19 1.99 5.07
N HIS A 55 -2.78 2.09 3.79
CA HIS A 55 -2.59 0.98 2.88
C HIS A 55 -1.18 0.41 3.04
N THR A 56 -1.07 -0.88 3.34
CA THR A 56 0.22 -1.54 3.60
C THR A 56 0.65 -2.40 2.42
N PHE A 57 1.87 -2.21 1.96
CA PHE A 57 2.53 -3.03 0.96
C PHE A 57 3.76 -3.71 1.54
N ARG A 58 4.01 -4.94 1.08
CA ARG A 58 5.20 -5.71 1.44
C ARG A 58 5.95 -6.15 0.19
N HIS A 59 7.26 -5.98 0.17
CA HIS A 59 8.14 -6.61 -0.80
C HIS A 59 8.99 -7.66 -0.07
N ARG A 60 8.93 -8.93 -0.47
CA ARG A 60 9.63 -10.01 0.28
C ARG A 60 11.15 -9.96 0.11
N CYS A 61 11.63 -9.54 -1.05
CA CYS A 61 13.06 -9.45 -1.36
C CYS A 61 13.36 -8.16 -2.15
N HIS A 62 13.40 -7.01 -1.48
CA HIS A 62 13.50 -5.72 -2.17
C HIS A 62 14.83 -5.55 -2.91
N PRO A 63 14.87 -5.06 -4.16
CA PRO A 63 16.09 -5.04 -4.97
C PRO A 63 17.20 -4.19 -4.38
N ARG A 64 16.87 -3.11 -3.65
CA ARG A 64 17.83 -2.19 -3.03
C ARG A 64 18.37 -2.68 -1.69
N THR A 65 17.50 -3.20 -0.82
CA THR A 65 17.88 -3.57 0.56
C THR A 65 18.19 -5.06 0.70
N LYS A 66 17.85 -5.87 -0.31
CA LYS A 66 17.99 -7.33 -0.33
C LYS A 66 17.26 -8.03 0.83
N ALA A 67 16.29 -7.35 1.44
CA ALA A 67 15.52 -7.82 2.58
C ALA A 67 14.02 -7.59 2.36
N THR A 68 13.20 -8.03 3.32
CA THR A 68 11.77 -7.72 3.33
C THR A 68 11.55 -6.25 3.70
N GLU A 69 10.78 -5.55 2.88
CA GLU A 69 10.45 -4.14 3.07
C GLU A 69 8.94 -3.94 3.20
N TYR A 70 8.56 -2.89 3.94
CA TYR A 70 7.18 -2.46 4.07
C TYR A 70 7.04 -0.99 3.67
N ARG A 71 5.95 -0.67 2.98
CA ARG A 71 5.54 0.70 2.67
C ARG A 71 4.11 0.94 3.10
N HIS A 72 3.88 2.13 3.61
CA HIS A 72 2.59 2.56 4.13
C HIS A 72 2.18 3.82 3.38
N ILE A 73 1.08 3.73 2.65
CA ILE A 73 0.49 4.82 1.90
C ILE A 73 -0.70 5.33 2.71
N LYS A 74 -0.66 6.60 3.13
CA LYS A 74 -1.70 7.21 3.96
C LYS A 74 -2.62 8.08 3.12
N MET A 75 -3.92 7.97 3.38
CA MET A 75 -4.94 8.79 2.75
C MET A 75 -5.94 9.29 3.78
N ALA A 76 -6.17 10.60 3.83
CA ALA A 76 -7.14 11.18 4.76
C ALA A 76 -8.57 10.67 4.45
N ILE A 77 -9.31 10.36 5.50
CA ILE A 77 -10.74 10.10 5.47
C ILE A 77 -11.43 11.46 5.41
N GLY A 78 -12.15 11.71 4.31
CA GLY A 78 -12.89 12.95 4.09
C GLY A 78 -14.07 13.14 5.04
#